data_AF-A0A2T4V419-F1
#
_entry.id   AF-A0A2T4V419-F1
#
_cell.length_a   1.000
_cell.length_b   1.000
_cell.length_c   1.000
_cell.angle_alpha   90.00
_cell.angle_beta   90.00
_cell.angle_gamma   90.00
#
_symmetry.space_group_name_H-M   'P 1'
#
loop_
_entity.id
_entity.type
_entity.pdbx_description
1 polymer ?
#
loop_
_entity_poly.entity_id
_entity_poly.type
_entity_poly.pdbx_seq_one_letter_code
_entity_poly.pdbx_strand_id
1 'polypeptide(L)'
;MHCVFNPWGVFSSHSLRQRLGWAVVWGVAGAAGLLPLESGAQNVPPSVIFLLDNSKSMQDFPEYLPEAFTPGYDSPPPIPLIGDHGYDGDFGHFINTGCSDPALVSAMSWFDKDSSDTKKNGSIIYDNDADFGSTPMFEPNKFYHSRGRRLAWQRGEYPFSLIDDFRHLDGASDSLTACFQVVGWTGAYWGTTVMNECQSCLANKGWWRGPMVSAKTQVGYNGPTREFDEPPLPPEAYRKWIVSGRVLNVRPPRFVIARKALKEVIATASNVRMGVATFGADHGWFDPPQLLASLRPSCDQSMPVLDEAALNRPLLMQSVNTAVFRNNERSLGEALFGLGGYFSSQRQDNLWTNWFKQPLNPGYFGWPGCCNGGTYDNPYTGQTGATYAAGSDEWLKLGFTDPSTGTLRPGQPWEGYGLDKSVCFNTQTSAVIALTAGRPYYDNSVPITRMMALLKADGARHPDGTLLRFDPVNPETNPDVGGVNYCDQFERDPVTHEKYTKADCDYIDWNWPAGLGVGNKNFMDDVAFFLSHKDLRWDLPGSQSVRTFVVGYGDSSPMLQSVALAGRGQFYRADSPDELKAALLSALAKCRAPAGSVP
;
A
#
# COMPACT_ATOMS: atom_id res chain seq x y z
N MET A 1 10.84 43.69 50.37
CA MET A 1 9.98 43.70 51.56
C MET A 1 9.77 42.27 52.02
N HIS A 2 10.37 41.95 53.17
CA HIS A 2 10.03 40.89 54.12
C HIS A 2 8.51 40.71 54.29
N CYS A 3 7.90 39.61 54.71
CA CYS A 3 8.27 38.36 55.40
C CYS A 3 7.01 37.45 55.32
N VAL A 4 7.11 36.14 55.02
CA VAL A 4 7.22 34.99 55.96
C VAL A 4 5.89 34.36 56.39
N PHE A 5 5.78 33.07 56.04
CA PHE A 5 5.11 31.91 56.67
C PHE A 5 4.77 32.04 58.16
N ASN A 6 3.72 31.35 58.66
CA ASN A 6 3.80 30.24 59.65
C ASN A 6 2.40 29.65 60.06
N PRO A 7 2.27 28.59 60.90
CA PRO A 7 1.81 27.27 60.43
C PRO A 7 0.79 26.56 61.36
N TRP A 8 0.48 25.31 61.01
CA TRP A 8 0.27 24.10 61.86
C TRP A 8 -0.09 24.24 63.36
N GLY A 9 -1.17 23.54 63.76
CA GLY A 9 -1.46 23.15 65.14
C GLY A 9 -1.55 21.63 65.28
N VAL A 10 -0.77 21.09 66.21
CA VAL A 10 -0.49 19.67 66.50
C VAL A 10 -1.18 19.27 67.82
N PHE A 11 -1.71 18.04 67.85
CA PHE A 11 -1.95 17.09 68.95
C PHE A 11 -2.34 17.57 70.37
N SER A 12 -3.35 16.90 70.95
CA SER A 12 -3.20 16.32 72.29
C SER A 12 -4.07 15.08 72.50
N SER A 13 -3.51 14.16 73.28
CA SER A 13 -4.04 12.86 73.68
C SER A 13 -4.37 12.93 75.18
N HIS A 14 -5.36 12.16 75.66
CA HIS A 14 -5.17 11.22 76.78
C HIS A 14 -6.48 10.54 77.20
N SER A 15 -6.28 9.27 77.58
CA SER A 15 -7.21 8.23 78.02
C SER A 15 -7.80 8.46 79.41
N LEU A 16 -8.94 7.81 79.72
CA LEU A 16 -9.04 6.89 80.87
C LEU A 16 -10.33 6.04 80.89
N ARG A 17 -10.10 4.71 80.78
CA ARG A 17 -10.73 3.54 81.42
C ARG A 17 -12.21 3.58 81.87
N GLN A 18 -12.95 2.53 81.51
CA GLN A 18 -13.52 1.60 82.49
C GLN A 18 -13.74 0.19 81.90
N ARG A 19 -13.71 -0.81 82.80
CA ARG A 19 -13.61 -2.27 82.60
C ARG A 19 -14.99 -2.96 82.62
N LEU A 20 -14.95 -4.28 82.32
CA LEU A 20 -15.92 -5.38 82.50
C LEU A 20 -16.81 -5.63 81.25
N GLY A 21 -16.97 -6.84 80.72
CA GLY A 21 -16.45 -8.17 81.04
C GLY A 21 -17.00 -9.20 80.03
N TRP A 22 -16.22 -10.26 79.77
CA TRP A 22 -16.61 -11.61 79.36
C TRP A 22 -17.77 -11.83 78.36
N ALA A 23 -17.43 -12.32 77.15
CA ALA A 23 -17.88 -13.63 76.65
C ALA A 23 -17.22 -13.92 75.29
N VAL A 24 -16.50 -15.03 75.22
CA VAL A 24 -15.96 -15.61 73.98
C VAL A 24 -17.09 -16.35 73.28
N VAL A 25 -17.42 -15.94 72.05
CA VAL A 25 -18.09 -16.79 71.06
C VAL A 25 -17.40 -16.55 69.73
N TRP A 26 -16.71 -17.57 69.23
CA TRP A 26 -16.18 -17.62 67.87
C TRP A 26 -17.35 -17.75 66.88
N GLY A 27 -17.48 -16.78 65.99
CA GLY A 27 -18.40 -16.81 64.86
C GLY A 27 -17.80 -16.01 63.71
N VAL A 28 -17.30 -16.72 62.70
CA VAL A 28 -16.66 -16.16 61.51
C VAL A 28 -17.68 -15.33 60.72
N ALA A 29 -17.61 -14.01 60.83
CA ALA A 29 -18.31 -13.09 59.93
C ALA A 29 -17.39 -12.74 58.78
N GLY A 30 -17.72 -13.25 57.58
CA GLY A 30 -17.03 -12.91 56.34
C GLY A 30 -17.13 -11.41 56.07
N ALA A 31 -15.96 -10.79 55.90
CA ALA A 31 -15.87 -9.46 55.32
C ALA A 31 -16.37 -9.53 53.88
N ALA A 32 -17.57 -9.01 53.63
CA ALA A 32 -17.99 -8.61 52.29
C ALA A 32 -17.13 -7.41 51.88
N GLY A 33 -15.94 -7.71 51.36
CA GLY A 33 -15.15 -6.75 50.62
C GLY A 33 -15.97 -6.29 49.42
N LEU A 34 -16.20 -4.98 49.34
CA LEU A 34 -16.52 -4.31 48.09
C LEU A 34 -15.34 -4.56 47.14
N LEU A 35 -15.41 -5.66 46.39
CA LEU A 35 -14.59 -5.84 45.21
C LEU A 35 -14.94 -4.70 44.26
N PRO A 36 -13.95 -4.04 43.64
CA PRO A 36 -14.24 -3.18 42.51
C PRO A 36 -14.98 -4.06 41.49
N LEU A 37 -16.14 -3.58 41.04
CA LEU A 37 -16.79 -4.11 39.84
C LEU A 37 -15.68 -4.26 38.80
N GLU A 38 -15.48 -5.48 38.29
CA GLU A 38 -14.71 -5.68 37.08
C GLU A 38 -15.25 -4.67 36.07
N SER A 39 -14.45 -3.66 35.74
CA SER A 39 -14.73 -2.81 34.60
C SER A 39 -14.65 -3.75 33.41
N GLY A 40 -15.78 -4.36 33.04
CA GLY A 40 -15.88 -5.15 31.83
C GLY A 40 -15.29 -4.28 30.73
N ALA A 41 -14.13 -4.69 30.21
CA ALA A 41 -13.45 -3.94 29.16
C ALA A 41 -14.47 -3.80 28.03
N GLN A 42 -15.06 -2.61 27.89
CA GLN A 42 -15.98 -2.33 26.82
C GLN A 42 -15.23 -2.63 25.53
N ASN A 43 -15.81 -3.48 24.69
CA ASN A 43 -15.21 -3.91 23.44
C ASN A 43 -15.27 -2.73 22.46
N VAL A 44 -14.31 -1.83 22.60
CA VAL A 44 -14.19 -0.61 21.80
C VAL A 44 -13.88 -1.02 20.35
N PRO A 45 -14.75 -0.71 19.37
CA PRO A 45 -14.49 -1.06 17.99
C PRO A 45 -13.27 -0.27 17.50
N PRO A 46 -12.24 -0.93 16.90
CA PRO A 46 -11.10 -0.22 16.36
C PRO A 46 -11.52 0.63 15.16
N SER A 47 -10.83 1.75 14.96
CA SER A 47 -10.85 2.48 13.69
C SER A 47 -9.77 1.94 12.77
N VAL A 48 -10.12 1.51 11.56
CA VAL A 48 -9.21 0.93 10.58
C VAL A 48 -9.29 1.67 9.25
N ILE A 49 -8.15 2.13 8.75
CA ILE A 49 -8.01 2.61 7.37
C ILE A 49 -7.29 1.54 6.56
N PHE A 50 -7.93 1.08 5.48
CA PHE A 50 -7.26 0.27 4.47
C PHE A 50 -6.51 1.21 3.52
N LEU A 51 -5.18 1.10 3.50
CA LEU A 51 -4.31 1.86 2.62
C LEU A 51 -3.93 0.96 1.43
N LEU A 52 -4.59 1.17 0.30
CA LEU A 52 -4.40 0.39 -0.91
C LEU A 52 -3.32 1.03 -1.80
N ASP A 53 -2.27 0.28 -2.07
CA ASP A 53 -1.27 0.63 -3.08
C ASP A 53 -1.94 0.82 -4.45
N ASN A 54 -1.73 1.99 -5.03
CA ASN A 54 -2.22 2.36 -6.35
C ASN A 54 -1.06 2.75 -7.30
N SER A 55 0.12 2.18 -7.06
CA SER A 55 1.29 2.32 -7.92
C SER A 55 1.15 1.52 -9.22
N LYS A 56 1.96 1.85 -10.23
CA LYS A 56 2.04 1.12 -11.50
C LYS A 56 2.39 -0.36 -11.32
N SER A 57 3.07 -0.74 -10.24
CA SER A 57 3.40 -2.14 -9.94
C SER A 57 2.17 -3.01 -9.69
N MET A 58 1.05 -2.41 -9.27
CA MET A 58 -0.21 -3.11 -9.10
C MET A 58 -0.88 -3.45 -10.44
N GLN A 59 -0.44 -2.85 -11.55
CA GLN A 59 -0.96 -3.18 -12.88
C GLN A 59 -0.47 -4.52 -13.39
N ASP A 60 0.67 -5.00 -12.88
CA ASP A 60 1.27 -6.24 -13.36
C ASP A 60 0.42 -7.46 -12.98
N PHE A 61 0.56 -8.52 -13.76
CA PHE A 61 0.07 -9.83 -13.39
C PHE A 61 0.88 -10.35 -12.17
N PRO A 62 0.27 -11.18 -11.31
CA PRO A 62 1.02 -11.88 -10.26
C PRO A 62 2.20 -12.68 -10.83
N GLU A 63 1.96 -13.35 -11.96
CA GLU A 63 2.94 -14.06 -12.78
C GLU A 63 2.80 -13.56 -14.22
N TYR A 64 3.91 -13.18 -14.86
CA TYR A 64 3.88 -12.70 -16.24
C TYR A 64 3.40 -13.78 -17.21
N LEU A 65 2.87 -13.36 -18.36
CA LEU A 65 2.61 -14.25 -19.47
C LEU A 65 3.93 -14.85 -19.97
N PRO A 66 3.97 -16.17 -20.23
CA PRO A 66 5.22 -16.88 -20.46
C PRO A 66 5.84 -16.56 -21.83
N GLU A 67 7.15 -16.29 -21.85
CA GLU A 67 7.95 -16.19 -23.08
C GLU A 67 8.67 -17.52 -23.43
N ALA A 68 8.18 -18.66 -22.92
CA ALA A 68 8.74 -19.97 -23.19
C ALA A 68 8.72 -20.31 -24.70
N PHE A 69 9.83 -20.84 -25.24
CA PHE A 69 9.97 -21.12 -26.66
C PHE A 69 10.64 -22.47 -26.93
N THR A 70 10.14 -23.20 -27.92
CA THR A 70 10.76 -24.44 -28.41
C THR A 70 11.82 -24.10 -29.48
N PRO A 71 13.13 -24.37 -29.24
CA PRO A 71 14.17 -24.05 -30.22
C PRO A 71 13.90 -24.62 -31.62
N GLY A 72 13.95 -23.76 -32.64
CA GLY A 72 13.72 -24.14 -34.04
C GLY A 72 12.25 -24.30 -34.44
N TYR A 73 11.30 -24.07 -33.54
CA TYR A 73 9.86 -24.21 -33.82
C TYR A 73 9.37 -23.23 -34.88
N ASP A 74 9.77 -21.96 -34.76
CA ASP A 74 9.47 -20.94 -35.74
C ASP A 74 10.67 -20.79 -36.69
N SER A 75 10.56 -21.36 -37.89
CA SER A 75 11.58 -21.25 -38.94
C SER A 75 11.12 -20.20 -39.95
N PRO A 76 11.43 -18.90 -39.73
CA PRO A 76 10.98 -17.85 -40.61
C PRO A 76 11.57 -18.04 -42.02
N PRO A 77 10.84 -17.64 -43.08
CA PRO A 77 11.40 -17.63 -44.43
C PRO A 77 12.70 -16.81 -44.47
N PRO A 78 13.67 -17.16 -45.34
CA PRO A 78 14.95 -16.44 -45.42
C PRO A 78 14.82 -14.94 -45.71
N ILE A 79 13.74 -14.55 -46.39
CA ILE A 79 13.38 -13.16 -46.70
C ILE A 79 11.91 -12.99 -46.34
N PRO A 80 11.60 -12.62 -45.10
CA PRO A 80 10.21 -12.45 -44.66
C PRO A 80 9.58 -11.21 -45.31
N LEU A 81 8.35 -11.37 -45.82
CA LEU A 81 7.54 -10.27 -46.34
C LEU A 81 6.61 -9.73 -45.24
N ILE A 82 5.95 -8.60 -45.51
CA ILE A 82 4.96 -8.02 -44.60
C ILE A 82 3.89 -9.06 -44.27
N GLY A 83 3.72 -9.37 -42.97
CA GLY A 83 2.75 -10.35 -42.49
C GLY A 83 3.24 -11.81 -42.44
N ASP A 84 4.51 -12.07 -42.77
CA ASP A 84 5.17 -13.35 -42.54
C ASP A 84 5.80 -13.43 -41.15
N HIS A 85 6.06 -14.65 -40.69
CA HIS A 85 6.88 -14.91 -39.50
C HIS A 85 8.31 -14.42 -39.77
N GLY A 86 8.95 -13.84 -38.75
CA GLY A 86 10.27 -13.20 -38.84
C GLY A 86 10.28 -11.82 -39.50
N TYR A 87 9.15 -11.30 -39.97
CA TYR A 87 9.06 -9.92 -40.43
C TYR A 87 9.33 -8.95 -39.27
N ASP A 88 10.19 -7.96 -39.49
CA ASP A 88 10.51 -6.90 -38.54
C ASP A 88 10.27 -5.53 -39.19
N GLY A 89 9.22 -4.85 -38.75
CA GLY A 89 8.78 -3.57 -39.33
C GLY A 89 7.89 -2.76 -38.39
N ASP A 90 7.01 -1.95 -38.98
CA ASP A 90 6.27 -0.87 -38.30
C ASP A 90 5.45 -1.34 -37.07
N PHE A 91 5.03 -2.61 -37.04
CA PHE A 91 4.17 -3.14 -35.97
C PHE A 91 4.87 -4.10 -35.01
N GLY A 92 6.17 -4.30 -35.17
CA GLY A 92 7.01 -5.18 -34.35
C GLY A 92 7.69 -6.28 -35.15
N HIS A 93 8.45 -7.09 -34.42
CA HIS A 93 9.15 -8.27 -34.91
C HIS A 93 8.28 -9.52 -34.66
N PHE A 94 7.78 -10.11 -35.75
CA PHE A 94 6.91 -11.29 -35.76
C PHE A 94 7.69 -12.59 -35.59
N ILE A 95 8.52 -12.66 -34.56
CA ILE A 95 9.28 -13.87 -34.21
C ILE A 95 8.59 -14.62 -33.08
N ASN A 96 8.52 -15.93 -33.23
CA ASN A 96 7.96 -16.88 -32.28
C ASN A 96 6.51 -16.52 -31.94
N THR A 97 5.70 -16.09 -32.91
CA THR A 97 4.29 -15.78 -32.64
C THR A 97 3.45 -17.06 -32.50
N GLY A 98 2.18 -16.91 -32.12
CA GLY A 98 1.20 -17.99 -32.18
C GLY A 98 0.80 -18.54 -30.82
N CYS A 99 0.24 -19.76 -30.87
CA CYS A 99 -0.31 -20.46 -29.71
C CYS A 99 -0.09 -21.98 -29.78
N SER A 100 0.76 -22.44 -30.68
CA SER A 100 0.99 -23.86 -30.98
C SER A 100 2.39 -24.35 -30.63
N ASP A 101 3.30 -23.44 -30.24
CA ASP A 101 4.62 -23.79 -29.72
C ASP A 101 4.47 -24.71 -28.48
N PRO A 102 5.03 -25.93 -28.49
CA PRO A 102 4.88 -26.88 -27.38
C PRO A 102 5.32 -26.33 -26.01
N ALA A 103 6.43 -25.61 -25.95
CA ALA A 103 6.93 -25.02 -24.71
C ALA A 103 5.98 -23.92 -24.21
N LEU A 104 5.45 -23.11 -25.12
CA LEU A 104 4.47 -22.08 -24.80
C LEU A 104 3.14 -22.67 -24.32
N VAL A 105 2.63 -23.68 -25.02
CA VAL A 105 1.40 -24.39 -24.64
C VAL A 105 1.54 -25.04 -23.27
N SER A 106 2.70 -25.64 -23.00
CA SER A 106 3.02 -26.19 -21.68
C SER A 106 3.03 -25.10 -20.60
N ALA A 107 3.65 -23.95 -20.87
CA ALA A 107 3.69 -22.83 -19.94
C ALA A 107 2.32 -22.16 -19.73
N MET A 108 1.44 -22.23 -20.72
CA MET A 108 0.05 -21.74 -20.66
C MET A 108 -0.96 -22.78 -20.15
N SER A 109 -0.50 -23.96 -19.71
CA SER A 109 -1.37 -25.09 -19.32
C SER A 109 -2.27 -24.84 -18.11
N TRP A 110 -2.07 -23.73 -17.41
CA TRP A 110 -2.97 -23.24 -16.37
C TRP A 110 -4.31 -22.72 -16.92
N PHE A 111 -4.39 -22.43 -18.23
CA PHE A 111 -5.60 -22.00 -18.91
C PHE A 111 -6.03 -22.99 -20.00
N ASP A 112 -7.32 -23.31 -20.01
CA ASP A 112 -7.94 -24.11 -21.07
C ASP A 112 -9.40 -23.67 -21.26
N LYS A 113 -9.67 -22.97 -22.36
CA LYS A 113 -10.98 -22.38 -22.66
C LYS A 113 -12.11 -23.43 -22.73
N ASP A 114 -11.78 -24.66 -23.11
CA ASP A 114 -12.73 -25.75 -23.34
C ASP A 114 -12.82 -26.67 -22.11
N SER A 115 -12.04 -26.40 -21.06
CA SER A 115 -12.12 -27.13 -19.80
C SER A 115 -13.50 -26.97 -19.17
N SER A 116 -14.02 -28.03 -18.57
CA SER A 116 -15.21 -27.95 -17.72
C SER A 116 -14.94 -27.28 -16.37
N ASP A 117 -13.67 -27.18 -15.96
CA ASP A 117 -13.28 -26.51 -14.72
C ASP A 117 -13.31 -24.99 -14.92
N THR A 118 -14.22 -24.33 -14.20
CA THR A 118 -14.40 -22.88 -14.28
C THR A 118 -13.17 -22.10 -13.83
N LYS A 119 -12.32 -22.69 -12.99
CA LYS A 119 -11.04 -22.09 -12.57
C LYS A 119 -9.97 -22.17 -13.67
N LYS A 120 -10.13 -23.03 -14.67
CA LYS A 120 -9.21 -23.14 -15.83
C LYS A 120 -9.75 -22.48 -17.08
N ASN A 121 -11.07 -22.42 -17.25
CA ASN A 121 -11.69 -21.88 -18.46
C ASN A 121 -12.08 -20.40 -18.38
N GLY A 122 -12.03 -19.79 -17.19
CA GLY A 122 -12.29 -18.37 -16.96
C GLY A 122 -13.69 -17.88 -17.34
N SER A 123 -14.68 -18.78 -17.41
CA SER A 123 -16.06 -18.46 -17.77
C SER A 123 -16.77 -17.59 -16.73
N ILE A 124 -16.29 -17.60 -15.49
CA ILE A 124 -16.82 -16.78 -14.40
C ILE A 124 -16.01 -15.50 -14.30
N ILE A 125 -16.69 -14.35 -14.37
CA ILE A 125 -16.06 -13.05 -14.17
C ILE A 125 -15.47 -12.96 -12.76
N TYR A 126 -14.19 -12.61 -12.68
CA TYR A 126 -13.46 -12.58 -11.42
C TYR A 126 -13.99 -11.50 -10.47
N ASP A 127 -14.08 -10.24 -10.93
CA ASP A 127 -14.62 -9.11 -10.17
C ASP A 127 -15.93 -8.60 -10.82
N ASN A 128 -17.04 -9.27 -10.50
CA ASN A 128 -18.37 -8.99 -11.05
C ASN A 128 -19.12 -7.94 -10.22
N ASP A 129 -18.52 -6.76 -10.06
CA ASP A 129 -19.10 -5.65 -9.32
C ASP A 129 -20.05 -4.82 -10.22
N ALA A 130 -21.27 -4.58 -9.74
CA ALA A 130 -22.27 -3.80 -10.44
C ALA A 130 -21.85 -2.32 -10.61
N ASP A 131 -20.94 -1.82 -9.77
CA ASP A 131 -20.44 -0.44 -9.83
C ASP A 131 -19.53 -0.16 -11.05
N PHE A 132 -19.10 -1.20 -11.78
CA PHE A 132 -18.41 -1.04 -13.07
C PHE A 132 -19.37 -0.72 -14.23
N GLY A 133 -20.67 -0.63 -13.96
CA GLY A 133 -21.68 -0.26 -14.95
C GLY A 133 -22.09 -1.44 -15.83
N SER A 134 -22.49 -1.17 -17.08
CA SER A 134 -23.06 -2.17 -17.99
C SER A 134 -22.03 -3.18 -18.52
N THR A 135 -20.74 -2.89 -18.38
CA THR A 135 -19.64 -3.73 -18.88
C THR A 135 -18.82 -4.23 -17.70
N PRO A 136 -18.93 -5.52 -17.33
CA PRO A 136 -18.14 -6.07 -16.25
C PRO A 136 -16.65 -6.14 -16.63
N MET A 137 -15.78 -6.20 -15.62
CA MET A 137 -14.35 -6.46 -15.84
C MET A 137 -14.16 -7.84 -16.48
N PHE A 138 -13.32 -7.93 -17.50
CA PHE A 138 -12.93 -9.18 -18.17
C PHE A 138 -14.11 -10.04 -18.68
N GLU A 139 -14.94 -9.44 -19.53
CA GLU A 139 -16.01 -10.17 -20.22
C GLU A 139 -15.45 -11.41 -20.94
N PRO A 140 -15.94 -12.63 -20.62
CA PRO A 140 -15.34 -13.87 -21.09
C PRO A 140 -15.17 -13.99 -22.60
N ASN A 141 -16.04 -13.35 -23.38
CA ASN A 141 -16.07 -13.46 -24.84
C ASN A 141 -15.42 -12.27 -25.56
N LYS A 142 -14.83 -11.32 -24.83
CA LYS A 142 -14.05 -10.22 -25.42
C LYS A 142 -12.56 -10.54 -25.41
N PHE A 143 -11.84 -9.88 -26.30
CA PHE A 143 -10.39 -9.95 -26.41
C PHE A 143 -9.75 -8.63 -26.00
N TYR A 144 -8.67 -8.74 -25.24
CA TYR A 144 -7.97 -7.63 -24.63
C TYR A 144 -6.50 -7.66 -25.02
N HIS A 145 -5.96 -6.48 -25.27
CA HIS A 145 -4.56 -6.26 -25.54
C HIS A 145 -3.77 -6.24 -24.24
N SER A 146 -2.68 -6.99 -24.25
CA SER A 146 -1.78 -7.10 -23.13
C SER A 146 -0.35 -6.91 -23.59
N ARG A 147 0.48 -6.52 -22.63
CA ARG A 147 1.91 -6.79 -22.63
C ARG A 147 2.15 -8.02 -21.77
N GLY A 148 3.27 -8.71 -21.96
CA GLY A 148 3.53 -9.95 -21.21
C GLY A 148 3.43 -9.76 -19.69
N ARG A 149 3.76 -8.56 -19.19
CA ARG A 149 3.67 -8.24 -17.75
C ARG A 149 2.30 -7.74 -17.24
N ARG A 150 1.49 -7.10 -18.09
CA ARG A 150 0.25 -6.37 -17.68
C ARG A 150 -0.68 -6.12 -18.86
N LEU A 151 -1.93 -5.74 -18.61
CA LEU A 151 -2.82 -5.22 -19.65
C LEU A 151 -2.28 -3.95 -20.29
N ALA A 152 -2.44 -3.83 -21.61
CA ALA A 152 -1.91 -2.70 -22.34
C ALA A 152 -2.65 -1.40 -21.96
N TRP A 153 -1.95 -0.39 -21.47
CA TRP A 153 -2.49 0.83 -20.87
C TRP A 153 -2.49 2.02 -21.83
N GLN A 154 -3.62 2.73 -21.90
CA GLN A 154 -3.88 3.80 -22.87
C GLN A 154 -2.86 4.96 -22.89
N ARG A 155 -2.09 5.17 -21.81
CA ARG A 155 -1.12 6.29 -21.75
C ARG A 155 0.21 6.03 -22.42
N GLY A 156 0.58 4.77 -22.63
CA GLY A 156 1.93 4.45 -23.10
C GLY A 156 2.01 3.29 -24.07
N GLU A 157 0.90 2.62 -24.34
CA GLU A 157 0.88 1.38 -25.09
C GLU A 157 -0.26 1.39 -26.10
N TYR A 158 -0.01 0.91 -27.31
CA TYR A 158 -1.04 0.70 -28.33
C TYR A 158 -0.83 -0.66 -29.04
N PRO A 159 -1.90 -1.36 -29.44
CA PRO A 159 -3.26 -1.15 -28.96
C PRO A 159 -3.36 -1.35 -27.44
N PHE A 160 -4.32 -0.68 -26.81
CA PHE A 160 -4.57 -0.76 -25.37
C PHE A 160 -5.92 -1.41 -25.10
N SER A 161 -6.08 -1.88 -23.86
CA SER A 161 -7.34 -2.36 -23.31
C SER A 161 -7.62 -1.80 -21.92
N LEU A 162 -6.58 -1.42 -21.18
CA LEU A 162 -6.70 -0.76 -19.90
C LEU A 162 -6.75 0.75 -20.11
N ILE A 163 -7.77 1.36 -19.53
CA ILE A 163 -8.04 2.79 -19.61
C ILE A 163 -7.60 3.53 -18.35
N ASP A 164 -7.65 4.86 -18.37
CA ASP A 164 -7.13 5.71 -17.29
C ASP A 164 -7.87 5.67 -15.96
N ASP A 165 -9.15 5.30 -15.94
CA ASP A 165 -9.95 5.28 -14.71
C ASP A 165 -9.91 3.93 -13.98
N PHE A 166 -9.36 2.89 -14.60
CA PHE A 166 -9.29 1.52 -14.07
C PHE A 166 -10.65 0.93 -13.67
N ARG A 167 -11.76 1.43 -14.22
CA ARG A 167 -13.14 1.01 -13.93
C ARG A 167 -13.82 0.30 -15.09
N HIS A 168 -13.33 0.47 -16.31
CA HIS A 168 -13.76 -0.31 -17.47
C HIS A 168 -12.56 -0.71 -18.33
N LEU A 169 -12.81 -1.46 -19.40
CA LEU A 169 -11.78 -1.93 -20.34
C LEU A 169 -12.28 -1.75 -21.76
N ASP A 170 -11.36 -1.42 -22.66
CA ASP A 170 -11.61 -1.49 -24.10
C ASP A 170 -11.24 -2.88 -24.61
N GLY A 171 -12.19 -3.57 -25.24
CA GLY A 171 -12.03 -4.94 -25.67
C GLY A 171 -12.79 -5.23 -26.96
N ALA A 172 -12.16 -5.98 -27.86
CA ALA A 172 -12.76 -6.38 -29.12
C ALA A 172 -13.76 -7.52 -28.91
N SER A 173 -14.91 -7.46 -29.57
CA SER A 173 -15.95 -8.51 -29.50
C SER A 173 -15.74 -9.64 -30.50
N ASP A 174 -14.78 -9.48 -31.42
CA ASP A 174 -14.46 -10.46 -32.44
C ASP A 174 -12.94 -10.53 -32.65
N SER A 175 -12.46 -11.71 -33.10
CA SER A 175 -11.03 -11.97 -33.27
C SER A 175 -10.40 -11.15 -34.40
N LEU A 176 -11.17 -10.79 -35.43
CA LEU A 176 -10.67 -10.03 -36.58
C LEU A 176 -10.25 -8.63 -36.12
N THR A 177 -11.16 -7.92 -35.45
CA THR A 177 -10.92 -6.62 -34.83
C THR A 177 -9.74 -6.66 -33.87
N ALA A 178 -9.69 -7.66 -32.98
CA ALA A 178 -8.60 -7.81 -32.02
C ALA A 178 -7.24 -7.96 -32.73
N CYS A 179 -7.14 -8.84 -33.72
CA CYS A 179 -5.89 -9.06 -34.45
C CYS A 179 -5.47 -7.82 -35.27
N PHE A 180 -6.42 -7.13 -35.92
CA PHE A 180 -6.09 -5.98 -36.78
C PHE A 180 -5.63 -4.74 -36.01
N GLN A 181 -6.09 -4.57 -34.77
CA GLN A 181 -5.60 -3.50 -33.90
C GLN A 181 -4.09 -3.59 -33.64
N VAL A 182 -3.52 -4.80 -33.58
CA VAL A 182 -2.07 -4.99 -33.35
C VAL A 182 -1.22 -4.43 -34.50
N VAL A 183 -1.77 -4.42 -35.71
CA VAL A 183 -1.12 -3.95 -36.96
C VAL A 183 -1.75 -2.67 -37.52
N GLY A 184 -2.45 -1.92 -36.67
CA GLY A 184 -2.94 -0.59 -37.02
C GLY A 184 -3.96 -0.55 -38.15
N TRP A 185 -4.75 -1.62 -38.32
CA TRP A 185 -5.72 -1.73 -39.42
C TRP A 185 -5.11 -1.62 -40.82
N THR A 186 -3.82 -1.95 -40.95
CA THR A 186 -3.15 -1.92 -42.25
C THR A 186 -3.65 -3.04 -43.15
N GLY A 187 -4.22 -2.68 -44.30
CA GLY A 187 -4.73 -3.63 -45.30
C GLY A 187 -3.65 -4.58 -45.86
N ALA A 188 -2.37 -4.24 -45.76
CA ALA A 188 -1.26 -5.12 -46.17
C ALA A 188 -1.15 -6.40 -45.32
N TYR A 189 -1.75 -6.43 -44.13
CA TYR A 189 -1.81 -7.62 -43.29
C TYR A 189 -3.06 -8.48 -43.56
N TRP A 190 -3.93 -8.08 -44.50
CA TRP A 190 -5.13 -8.83 -44.79
C TRP A 190 -4.83 -10.22 -45.38
N GLY A 191 -5.32 -11.27 -44.71
CA GLY A 191 -5.16 -12.65 -45.13
C GLY A 191 -3.73 -13.21 -45.00
N THR A 192 -2.83 -12.50 -44.31
CA THR A 192 -1.45 -12.96 -44.11
C THR A 192 -1.36 -14.11 -43.10
N THR A 193 -0.23 -14.83 -43.13
CA THR A 193 0.03 -16.00 -42.27
C THR A 193 -0.18 -15.66 -40.79
N VAL A 194 0.44 -14.58 -40.31
CA VAL A 194 0.34 -14.14 -38.91
C VAL A 194 -1.09 -13.77 -38.52
N MET A 195 -1.84 -13.13 -39.42
CA MET A 195 -3.22 -12.71 -39.11
C MET A 195 -4.19 -13.90 -39.06
N ASN A 196 -3.99 -14.89 -39.91
CA ASN A 196 -4.75 -16.15 -39.86
C ASN A 196 -4.38 -16.95 -38.60
N GLU A 197 -3.10 -16.99 -38.24
CA GLU A 197 -2.62 -17.58 -36.98
C GLU A 197 -3.28 -16.93 -35.77
N CYS A 198 -3.25 -15.59 -35.70
CA CYS A 198 -3.85 -14.84 -34.61
C CYS A 198 -5.33 -15.18 -34.42
N GLN A 199 -6.13 -15.12 -35.49
CA GLN A 199 -7.57 -15.42 -35.39
C GLN A 199 -7.82 -16.88 -34.99
N SER A 200 -7.07 -17.82 -35.55
CA SER A 200 -7.14 -19.24 -35.18
C SER A 200 -6.80 -19.44 -33.70
N CYS A 201 -5.76 -18.79 -33.21
CA CYS A 201 -5.34 -18.86 -31.81
C CYS A 201 -6.38 -18.29 -30.85
N LEU A 202 -6.97 -17.13 -31.17
CA LEU A 202 -8.03 -16.56 -30.36
C LEU A 202 -9.29 -17.44 -30.34
N ALA A 203 -9.67 -18.03 -31.49
CA ALA A 203 -10.81 -18.93 -31.58
C ALA A 203 -10.60 -20.26 -30.83
N ASN A 204 -9.39 -20.84 -30.92
CA ASN A 204 -9.08 -22.20 -30.45
C ASN A 204 -8.41 -22.26 -29.08
N LYS A 205 -7.73 -21.19 -28.66
CA LYS A 205 -7.01 -21.13 -27.39
C LYS A 205 -7.43 -19.96 -26.52
N GLY A 206 -8.11 -18.94 -27.07
CA GLY A 206 -8.50 -17.75 -26.31
C GLY A 206 -7.34 -16.81 -25.97
N TRP A 207 -6.17 -17.02 -26.55
CA TRP A 207 -4.99 -16.17 -26.42
C TRP A 207 -4.07 -16.33 -27.64
N TRP A 208 -3.23 -15.32 -27.88
CA TRP A 208 -2.22 -15.32 -28.94
C TRP A 208 -0.98 -14.53 -28.48
N ARG A 209 0.20 -15.16 -28.62
CA ARG A 209 1.50 -14.49 -28.45
C ARG A 209 1.85 -13.77 -29.74
N GLY A 210 1.84 -12.45 -29.71
CA GLY A 210 2.02 -11.59 -30.88
C GLY A 210 3.47 -11.15 -31.12
N PRO A 211 3.67 -10.11 -31.96
CA PRO A 211 4.98 -9.59 -32.26
C PRO A 211 5.65 -8.96 -31.03
N MET A 212 6.98 -8.97 -31.03
CA MET A 212 7.79 -8.26 -30.05
C MET A 212 8.03 -6.83 -30.53
N VAL A 213 7.94 -5.86 -29.63
CA VAL A 213 8.34 -4.48 -29.92
C VAL A 213 9.86 -4.45 -30.18
N SER A 214 10.25 -3.80 -31.27
CA SER A 214 11.64 -3.65 -31.71
C SER A 214 11.98 -2.19 -31.97
N ALA A 215 13.26 -1.90 -32.24
CA ALA A 215 13.71 -0.57 -32.64
C ALA A 215 13.09 -0.06 -33.96
N LYS A 216 12.52 -0.96 -34.78
CA LYS A 216 11.81 -0.61 -36.02
C LYS A 216 10.32 -0.40 -35.84
N THR A 217 9.77 -0.70 -34.65
CA THR A 217 8.35 -0.49 -34.38
C THR A 217 8.04 1.00 -34.45
N GLN A 218 7.03 1.36 -35.24
CA GLN A 218 6.62 2.74 -35.46
C GLN A 218 6.22 3.41 -34.14
N VAL A 219 6.56 4.69 -34.02
CA VAL A 219 6.10 5.54 -32.91
C VAL A 219 4.58 5.49 -32.83
N GLY A 220 4.06 5.20 -31.64
CA GLY A 220 2.63 5.01 -31.40
C GLY A 220 2.20 3.54 -31.39
N TYR A 221 3.01 2.60 -31.87
CA TYR A 221 2.81 1.14 -31.73
C TYR A 221 3.84 0.48 -30.83
N ASN A 222 4.72 1.31 -30.25
CA ASN A 222 5.74 0.89 -29.33
C ASN A 222 5.14 0.33 -28.04
N GLY A 223 5.97 -0.45 -27.35
CA GLY A 223 5.67 -1.02 -26.05
C GLY A 223 5.81 0.02 -24.94
N PRO A 224 5.68 -0.41 -23.68
CA PRO A 224 5.87 0.45 -22.53
C PRO A 224 7.20 1.19 -22.64
N THR A 225 7.14 2.49 -22.37
CA THR A 225 8.33 3.26 -22.06
C THR A 225 8.72 2.98 -20.62
N ARG A 226 10.00 2.69 -20.41
CA ARG A 226 10.59 2.75 -19.07
C ARG A 226 10.52 4.19 -18.60
N GLU A 227 10.02 4.44 -17.40
CA GLU A 227 10.07 5.78 -16.84
C GLU A 227 11.52 6.15 -16.54
N PHE A 228 11.76 7.46 -16.56
CA PHE A 228 13.03 8.00 -16.09
C PHE A 228 13.19 7.59 -14.63
N ASP A 229 14.33 6.97 -14.32
CA ASP A 229 14.65 6.46 -12.99
C ASP A 229 13.78 5.32 -12.45
N GLU A 230 13.32 4.42 -13.31
CA GLU A 230 12.78 3.12 -12.88
C GLU A 230 13.72 1.97 -13.24
N PRO A 231 13.61 0.78 -12.61
CA PRO A 231 14.29 -0.43 -13.07
C PRO A 231 14.04 -0.70 -14.57
N PRO A 232 14.96 -1.37 -15.28
CA PRO A 232 14.69 -1.85 -16.64
C PRO A 232 13.42 -2.70 -16.68
N LEU A 233 12.64 -2.52 -17.74
CA LEU A 233 11.46 -3.34 -17.95
C LEU A 233 11.87 -4.80 -18.22
N PRO A 234 11.11 -5.78 -17.71
CA PRO A 234 11.37 -7.17 -18.02
C PRO A 234 11.15 -7.43 -19.52
N PRO A 235 11.86 -8.40 -20.13
CA PRO A 235 11.70 -8.72 -21.56
C PRO A 235 10.24 -8.95 -21.99
N GLU A 236 9.44 -9.57 -21.12
CA GLU A 236 8.01 -9.83 -21.28
C GLU A 236 7.21 -8.54 -21.54
N ALA A 237 7.65 -7.39 -21.03
CA ALA A 237 6.99 -6.11 -21.22
C ALA A 237 6.93 -5.68 -22.70
N TYR A 238 7.84 -6.16 -23.53
CA TYR A 238 7.93 -5.80 -24.94
C TYR A 238 7.12 -6.73 -25.85
N ARG A 239 6.62 -7.85 -25.35
CA ARG A 239 5.75 -8.75 -26.12
C ARG A 239 4.33 -8.20 -26.19
N LYS A 240 3.78 -8.08 -27.40
CA LYS A 240 2.34 -7.87 -27.58
C LYS A 240 1.60 -9.20 -27.43
N TRP A 241 0.52 -9.19 -26.67
CA TRP A 241 -0.36 -10.33 -26.46
C TRP A 241 -1.80 -9.90 -26.73
N ILE A 242 -2.60 -10.84 -27.22
CA ILE A 242 -4.06 -10.73 -27.15
C ILE A 242 -4.55 -11.88 -26.29
N VAL A 243 -5.35 -11.56 -25.28
CA VAL A 243 -5.91 -12.53 -24.34
C VAL A 243 -7.41 -12.33 -24.22
N SER A 244 -8.18 -13.40 -24.14
CA SER A 244 -9.62 -13.32 -23.86
C SER A 244 -9.86 -12.90 -22.40
N GLY A 245 -11.05 -12.36 -22.12
CA GLY A 245 -11.46 -12.09 -20.75
C GLY A 245 -11.42 -13.34 -19.86
N ARG A 246 -11.59 -14.52 -20.44
CA ARG A 246 -11.42 -15.81 -19.76
C ARG A 246 -10.01 -15.99 -19.18
N VAL A 247 -8.97 -15.67 -19.94
CA VAL A 247 -7.58 -15.76 -19.45
C VAL A 247 -7.39 -14.84 -18.25
N LEU A 248 -7.92 -13.62 -18.33
CA LEU A 248 -7.85 -12.62 -17.27
C LEU A 248 -8.72 -12.95 -16.05
N ASN A 249 -9.79 -13.73 -16.21
CA ASN A 249 -10.57 -14.24 -15.09
C ASN A 249 -9.86 -15.34 -14.31
N VAL A 250 -8.94 -16.08 -14.95
CA VAL A 250 -8.11 -17.10 -14.28
C VAL A 250 -6.89 -16.45 -13.61
N ARG A 251 -6.23 -15.51 -14.31
CA ARG A 251 -5.06 -14.78 -13.80
C ARG A 251 -5.22 -13.27 -13.99
N PRO A 252 -6.04 -12.61 -13.16
CA PRO A 252 -6.23 -11.17 -13.24
C PRO A 252 -4.98 -10.39 -12.79
N PRO A 253 -4.82 -9.13 -13.21
CA PRO A 253 -3.81 -8.21 -12.67
C PRO A 253 -3.93 -8.02 -11.15
N ARG A 254 -2.81 -7.71 -10.49
CA ARG A 254 -2.73 -7.53 -9.03
C ARG A 254 -3.76 -6.54 -8.49
N PHE A 255 -4.00 -5.43 -9.18
CA PHE A 255 -4.96 -4.42 -8.75
C PHE A 255 -6.40 -4.93 -8.67
N VAL A 256 -6.81 -5.81 -9.60
CA VAL A 256 -8.15 -6.41 -9.59
C VAL A 256 -8.28 -7.39 -8.43
N ILE A 257 -7.23 -8.17 -8.17
CA ILE A 257 -7.16 -9.10 -7.03
C ILE A 257 -7.27 -8.33 -5.71
N ALA A 258 -6.47 -7.29 -5.54
CA ALA A 258 -6.45 -6.44 -4.36
C ALA A 258 -7.80 -5.75 -4.11
N ARG A 259 -8.38 -5.15 -5.16
CA ARG A 259 -9.70 -4.51 -5.12
C ARG A 259 -10.78 -5.49 -4.68
N LYS A 260 -10.86 -6.66 -5.33
CA LYS A 260 -11.85 -7.69 -4.96
C LYS A 260 -11.67 -8.18 -3.53
N ALA A 261 -10.44 -8.53 -3.14
CA ALA A 261 -10.15 -9.03 -1.80
C ALA A 261 -10.53 -8.00 -0.72
N LEU A 262 -10.18 -6.72 -0.93
CA LEU A 262 -10.56 -5.65 -0.02
C LEU A 262 -12.08 -5.45 0.05
N LYS A 263 -12.79 -5.47 -1.09
CA LYS A 263 -14.26 -5.39 -1.09
C LYS A 263 -14.91 -6.55 -0.34
N GLU A 264 -14.39 -7.76 -0.49
CA GLU A 264 -14.90 -8.93 0.26
C GLU A 264 -14.64 -8.83 1.78
N VAL A 265 -13.51 -8.23 2.18
CA VAL A 265 -13.24 -7.91 3.59
C VAL A 265 -14.21 -6.86 4.08
N ILE A 266 -14.39 -5.75 3.35
CA ILE A 266 -15.36 -4.69 3.66
C ILE A 266 -16.79 -5.24 3.71
N ALA A 267 -17.13 -6.27 2.94
CA ALA A 267 -18.47 -6.86 2.98
C ALA A 267 -18.71 -7.72 4.24
N THR A 268 -17.67 -8.30 4.83
CA THR A 268 -17.78 -9.34 5.88
C THR A 268 -17.30 -8.88 7.26
N ALA A 269 -16.45 -7.86 7.34
CA ALA A 269 -15.85 -7.34 8.56
C ALA A 269 -16.90 -6.68 9.49
N SER A 270 -17.21 -7.26 10.65
CA SER A 270 -18.13 -6.68 11.65
C SER A 270 -17.41 -5.98 12.81
N ASN A 271 -18.08 -5.11 13.57
CA ASN A 271 -17.56 -4.44 14.76
C ASN A 271 -16.21 -3.74 14.54
N VAL A 272 -16.10 -2.99 13.44
CA VAL A 272 -14.93 -2.17 13.10
C VAL A 272 -15.40 -0.92 12.37
N ARG A 273 -14.83 0.24 12.70
CA ARG A 273 -15.01 1.45 11.89
C ARG A 273 -14.02 1.41 10.73
N MET A 274 -14.49 1.63 9.50
CA MET A 274 -13.68 1.44 8.29
C MET A 274 -13.59 2.70 7.45
N GLY A 275 -12.40 2.94 6.89
CA GLY A 275 -12.10 3.94 5.87
C GLY A 275 -11.20 3.35 4.79
N VAL A 276 -11.10 4.02 3.65
CA VAL A 276 -10.30 3.59 2.49
C VAL A 276 -9.44 4.75 2.03
N ALA A 277 -8.15 4.49 1.87
CA ALA A 277 -7.18 5.43 1.32
C ALA A 277 -6.29 4.75 0.27
N THR A 278 -5.64 5.54 -0.55
CA THR A 278 -4.54 5.10 -1.43
C THR A 278 -3.32 5.97 -1.20
N PHE A 279 -2.18 5.61 -1.82
CA PHE A 279 -1.05 6.54 -1.88
C PHE A 279 -1.44 7.82 -2.62
N GLY A 280 -0.81 8.92 -2.24
CA GLY A 280 -1.00 10.24 -2.82
C GLY A 280 -0.56 10.31 -4.27
N ALA A 281 -1.07 11.28 -5.02
CA ALA A 281 -0.65 11.54 -6.40
C ALA A 281 0.04 12.91 -6.53
N ASP A 282 0.71 13.39 -5.48
CA ASP A 282 1.17 14.78 -5.41
C ASP A 282 2.67 14.99 -5.49
N HIS A 283 3.18 14.83 -6.72
CA HIS A 283 4.52 15.10 -7.26
C HIS A 283 5.20 16.45 -6.87
N GLY A 284 5.26 16.74 -5.58
CA GLY A 284 6.25 17.55 -4.87
C GLY A 284 7.26 16.61 -4.21
N TRP A 285 7.76 16.89 -3.01
CA TRP A 285 8.58 15.91 -2.28
C TRP A 285 7.75 15.05 -1.33
N PHE A 286 6.68 15.61 -0.76
CA PHE A 286 5.76 14.91 0.14
C PHE A 286 4.44 14.55 -0.54
N ASP A 287 4.09 13.27 -0.53
CA ASP A 287 2.92 12.67 -1.17
C ASP A 287 1.92 12.13 -0.13
N PRO A 288 1.09 13.00 0.47
CA PRO A 288 0.11 12.57 1.46
C PRO A 288 -0.93 11.63 0.84
N PRO A 289 -1.51 10.70 1.62
CA PRO A 289 -2.42 9.70 1.08
C PRO A 289 -3.70 10.35 0.56
N GLN A 290 -4.29 9.76 -0.48
CA GLN A 290 -5.61 10.16 -0.93
C GLN A 290 -6.69 9.39 -0.16
N LEU A 291 -7.46 10.09 0.67
CA LEU A 291 -8.58 9.49 1.38
C LEU A 291 -9.79 9.32 0.43
N LEU A 292 -10.09 8.09 0.04
CA LEU A 292 -11.22 7.76 -0.85
C LEU A 292 -12.54 7.62 -0.07
N ALA A 293 -12.45 7.23 1.20
CA ALA A 293 -13.55 7.24 2.15
C ALA A 293 -13.04 7.46 3.57
N SER A 294 -13.63 8.43 4.27
CA SER A 294 -13.41 8.65 5.71
C SER A 294 -13.90 7.47 6.55
N LEU A 295 -13.39 7.38 7.78
CA LEU A 295 -13.87 6.42 8.78
C LEU A 295 -15.37 6.57 9.02
N ARG A 296 -16.07 5.44 8.99
CA ARG A 296 -17.48 5.32 9.31
C ARG A 296 -17.72 4.12 10.23
N PRO A 297 -18.82 4.10 11.02
CA PRO A 297 -19.75 5.22 11.21
C PRO A 297 -19.16 6.34 12.08
N SER A 298 -19.90 7.41 12.32
CA SER A 298 -19.52 8.49 13.25
C SER A 298 -19.41 7.98 14.70
N CYS A 299 -18.84 8.77 15.60
CA CYS A 299 -18.56 8.33 16.96
C CYS A 299 -19.80 7.99 17.79
N ASP A 300 -20.87 8.77 17.63
CA ASP A 300 -22.17 8.53 18.28
C ASP A 300 -22.86 7.25 17.78
N GLN A 301 -22.56 6.86 16.54
CA GLN A 301 -23.03 5.62 15.93
C GLN A 301 -22.09 4.43 16.18
N SER A 302 -21.01 4.64 16.92
CA SER A 302 -20.01 3.60 17.22
C SER A 302 -20.11 3.10 18.67
N MET A 303 -20.98 3.67 19.50
CA MET A 303 -21.17 3.30 20.92
C MET A 303 -22.62 3.38 21.39
N PRO A 304 -23.03 2.56 22.38
CA PRO A 304 -22.25 1.48 23.01
C PRO A 304 -22.09 0.23 22.13
N VAL A 305 -22.84 0.16 21.02
CA VAL A 305 -22.75 -0.87 19.99
C VAL A 305 -22.57 -0.17 18.66
N LEU A 306 -21.69 -0.70 17.81
CA LEU A 306 -21.45 -0.16 16.48
C LEU A 306 -22.68 -0.36 15.58
N ASP A 307 -23.18 0.72 14.97
CA ASP A 307 -24.23 0.68 13.96
C ASP A 307 -23.66 0.17 12.63
N GLU A 308 -23.85 -1.12 12.39
CA GLU A 308 -23.42 -1.83 11.19
C GLU A 308 -24.08 -1.31 9.90
N ALA A 309 -25.27 -0.72 9.98
CA ALA A 309 -25.92 -0.13 8.82
C ALA A 309 -25.27 1.21 8.44
N ALA A 310 -24.88 2.00 9.45
CA ALA A 310 -24.24 3.30 9.25
C ALA A 310 -22.81 3.23 8.67
N LEU A 311 -22.16 2.05 8.73
CA LEU A 311 -20.92 1.78 7.99
C LEU A 311 -21.05 2.07 6.50
N ASN A 312 -22.23 1.84 5.92
CA ASN A 312 -22.51 1.99 4.49
C ASN A 312 -21.46 1.25 3.63
N ARG A 313 -21.43 -0.08 3.78
CA ARG A 313 -20.51 -0.97 3.03
C ARG A 313 -20.57 -0.74 1.51
N PRO A 314 -21.74 -0.52 0.87
CA PRO A 314 -21.78 -0.19 -0.56
C PRO A 314 -20.92 1.03 -0.91
N LEU A 315 -21.00 2.12 -0.15
CA LEU A 315 -20.16 3.30 -0.37
C LEU A 315 -18.67 2.99 -0.21
N LEU A 316 -18.29 2.24 0.82
CA LEU A 316 -16.88 1.86 1.03
C LEU A 316 -16.34 1.03 -0.14
N MET A 317 -17.11 0.05 -0.63
CA MET A 317 -16.74 -0.77 -1.79
C MET A 317 -16.65 0.09 -3.07
N GLN A 318 -17.59 1.01 -3.27
CA GLN A 318 -17.55 1.97 -4.37
C GLN A 318 -16.29 2.83 -4.34
N SER A 319 -15.88 3.30 -3.15
CA SER A 319 -14.62 4.04 -2.99
C SER A 319 -13.41 3.21 -3.37
N VAL A 320 -13.36 1.90 -3.08
CA VAL A 320 -12.27 1.02 -3.58
C VAL A 320 -12.26 0.98 -5.11
N ASN A 321 -13.43 0.95 -5.74
CA ASN A 321 -13.56 0.96 -7.21
C ASN A 321 -13.05 2.27 -7.85
N THR A 322 -12.97 3.38 -7.09
CA THR A 322 -12.42 4.66 -7.59
C THR A 322 -10.89 4.76 -7.53
N ALA A 323 -10.20 3.78 -6.94
CA ALA A 323 -8.75 3.76 -6.90
C ALA A 323 -8.15 3.68 -8.32
N VAL A 324 -7.21 4.60 -8.61
CA VAL A 324 -6.53 4.73 -9.90
C VAL A 324 -5.08 4.26 -9.76
N PHE A 325 -4.72 3.17 -10.45
CA PHE A 325 -3.45 2.45 -10.24
C PHE A 325 -2.31 2.94 -11.12
N ARG A 326 -2.07 4.25 -11.15
CA ARG A 326 -1.10 4.88 -12.07
C ARG A 326 0.04 5.60 -11.38
N ASN A 327 0.09 5.56 -10.06
CA ASN A 327 1.09 6.31 -9.31
C ASN A 327 2.47 5.76 -9.63
N ASN A 328 3.39 6.68 -9.90
CA ASN A 328 4.75 6.28 -10.16
C ASN A 328 5.49 5.90 -8.89
N GLU A 329 4.95 6.17 -7.70
CA GLU A 329 5.65 6.04 -6.43
C GLU A 329 4.95 5.01 -5.54
N ARG A 330 5.70 4.47 -4.58
CA ARG A 330 5.15 3.68 -3.47
C ARG A 330 5.49 4.40 -2.17
N SER A 331 4.81 5.52 -1.93
CA SER A 331 5.02 6.46 -0.82
C SER A 331 4.35 6.01 0.48
N LEU A 332 4.71 4.83 0.99
CA LEU A 332 4.13 4.23 2.21
C LEU A 332 4.37 5.08 3.47
N GLY A 333 5.61 5.49 3.73
CA GLY A 333 5.99 6.33 4.87
C GLY A 333 5.29 7.68 4.85
N GLU A 334 5.22 8.32 3.69
CA GLU A 334 4.53 9.61 3.52
C GLU A 334 3.01 9.46 3.65
N ALA A 335 2.45 8.39 3.09
CA ALA A 335 1.05 8.04 3.28
C ALA A 335 0.74 7.79 4.77
N LEU A 336 1.58 7.03 5.48
CA LEU A 336 1.42 6.78 6.91
C LEU A 336 1.51 8.09 7.71
N PHE A 337 2.47 8.96 7.40
CA PHE A 337 2.60 10.26 8.05
C PHE A 337 1.32 11.08 7.85
N GLY A 338 0.81 11.13 6.61
CA GLY A 338 -0.45 11.81 6.32
C GLY A 338 -1.65 11.21 7.07
N LEU A 339 -1.74 9.88 7.17
CA LEU A 339 -2.76 9.23 7.99
C LEU A 339 -2.59 9.53 9.49
N GLY A 340 -1.38 9.78 9.97
CA GLY A 340 -1.13 10.28 11.32
C GLY A 340 -1.84 11.61 11.59
N GLY A 341 -1.74 12.56 10.65
CA GLY A 341 -2.49 13.81 10.72
C GLY A 341 -4.00 13.61 10.71
N TYR A 342 -4.51 12.62 9.95
CA TYR A 342 -5.92 12.24 9.97
C TYR A 342 -6.36 11.63 11.32
N PHE A 343 -5.51 10.81 11.96
CA PHE A 343 -5.78 10.28 13.30
C PHE A 343 -5.58 11.29 14.43
N SER A 344 -4.99 12.44 14.15
CA SER A 344 -4.68 13.45 15.15
C SER A 344 -5.86 14.34 15.53
N SER A 345 -5.77 15.00 16.68
CA SER A 345 -6.71 16.03 17.13
C SER A 345 -6.52 17.38 16.41
N GLN A 346 -5.90 17.41 15.21
CA GLN A 346 -5.64 18.63 14.45
C GLN A 346 -6.85 19.57 14.36
N ARG A 347 -8.05 19.05 14.11
CA ARG A 347 -9.27 19.87 13.98
C ARG A 347 -9.79 20.42 15.31
N GLN A 348 -9.29 19.93 16.44
CA GLN A 348 -9.73 20.28 17.79
C GLN A 348 -8.73 21.18 18.51
N ASP A 349 -7.43 20.88 18.44
CA ASP A 349 -6.39 21.57 19.22
C ASP A 349 -5.14 21.95 18.40
N ASN A 350 -5.16 21.70 17.09
CA ASN A 350 -4.03 21.91 16.17
C ASN A 350 -2.75 21.11 16.51
N LEU A 351 -2.87 19.96 17.19
CA LEU A 351 -1.72 19.16 17.63
C LEU A 351 -0.71 18.89 16.51
N TRP A 352 -1.16 18.36 15.37
CA TRP A 352 -0.26 18.01 14.26
C TRP A 352 0.51 19.22 13.71
N THR A 353 -0.19 20.34 13.53
CA THR A 353 0.41 21.63 13.14
C THR A 353 1.42 22.09 14.18
N ASN A 354 1.13 21.97 15.48
CA ASN A 354 2.05 22.37 16.53
C ASN A 354 3.35 21.52 16.53
N TRP A 355 3.28 20.28 16.06
CA TRP A 355 4.46 19.43 15.92
C TRP A 355 5.25 19.68 14.65
N PHE A 356 4.57 19.84 13.51
CA PHE A 356 5.19 19.72 12.18
C PHE A 356 5.15 21.00 11.33
N LYS A 357 4.61 22.11 11.86
CA LYS A 357 4.69 23.41 11.18
C LYS A 357 6.13 23.86 11.01
N GLN A 358 6.50 24.24 9.80
CA GLN A 358 7.82 24.76 9.50
C GLN A 358 8.04 26.20 10.00
N PRO A 359 9.30 26.60 10.23
CA PRO A 359 10.53 25.82 10.04
C PRO A 359 10.69 24.76 11.14
N LEU A 360 10.83 23.49 10.74
CA LEU A 360 11.37 22.46 11.62
C LEU A 360 12.88 22.59 11.49
N ASN A 361 13.55 23.31 12.40
CA ASN A 361 15.00 23.48 12.34
C ASN A 361 15.66 22.10 12.56
N PRO A 362 16.10 21.38 11.52
CA PRO A 362 16.57 20.01 11.68
C PRO A 362 18.02 19.99 12.17
N GLY A 363 18.63 21.16 12.37
CA GLY A 363 19.95 21.38 12.96
C GLY A 363 21.14 20.91 12.10
N TYR A 364 20.94 19.93 11.22
CA TYR A 364 22.02 19.21 10.54
C TYR A 364 21.68 18.88 9.08
N PHE A 365 22.70 18.92 8.24
CA PHE A 365 22.64 18.51 6.83
C PHE A 365 22.24 17.03 6.72
N GLY A 366 21.52 16.64 5.65
CA GLY A 366 21.17 15.25 5.39
C GLY A 366 19.77 14.79 5.80
N TRP A 367 18.97 15.69 6.35
CA TRP A 367 17.62 15.40 6.81
C TRP A 367 16.56 16.21 6.05
N PRO A 368 15.33 15.67 5.90
CA PRO A 368 14.20 16.36 5.28
C PRO A 368 13.94 17.75 5.92
N GLY A 369 13.69 18.77 5.11
CA GLY A 369 13.39 20.14 5.55
C GLY A 369 14.58 21.00 6.01
N CYS A 370 15.82 20.54 5.81
CA CYS A 370 17.03 21.31 6.13
C CYS A 370 17.32 22.42 5.10
N CYS A 371 17.83 23.58 5.57
CA CYS A 371 18.12 24.77 4.77
C CYS A 371 19.20 24.58 3.67
N ASN A 372 19.92 23.46 3.68
CA ASN A 372 20.94 23.10 2.68
C ASN A 372 20.71 21.72 2.01
N GLY A 373 19.56 21.06 2.22
CA GLY A 373 19.11 19.86 1.49
C GLY A 373 20.07 18.65 1.50
N GLY A 374 19.77 17.58 2.25
CA GLY A 374 20.30 16.26 1.85
C GLY A 374 19.70 15.89 0.49
N THR A 375 20.26 15.12 -0.44
CA THR A 375 21.49 14.32 -0.56
C THR A 375 21.95 14.38 -2.02
N TYR A 376 23.13 13.81 -2.32
CA TYR A 376 23.81 13.74 -3.62
C TYR A 376 22.93 13.66 -4.87
N ASP A 377 23.47 14.12 -6.00
CA ASP A 377 22.89 14.05 -7.34
C ASP A 377 22.09 12.74 -7.52
N ASN A 378 20.86 12.82 -8.03
CA ASN A 378 20.13 11.63 -8.45
C ASN A 378 21.08 10.80 -9.33
N PRO A 379 21.52 9.60 -8.90
CA PRO A 379 22.67 8.91 -9.46
C PRO A 379 22.42 8.41 -10.88
N TYR A 380 21.15 8.40 -11.28
CA TYR A 380 20.71 7.99 -12.60
C TYR A 380 20.67 9.15 -13.59
N THR A 381 20.60 10.40 -13.09
CA THR A 381 20.33 11.58 -13.91
C THR A 381 21.38 12.67 -13.75
N GLY A 382 22.20 12.60 -12.70
CA GLY A 382 23.13 13.66 -12.31
C GLY A 382 22.42 14.92 -11.81
N GLN A 383 21.12 14.88 -11.53
CA GLN A 383 20.37 16.04 -11.05
C GLN A 383 20.78 16.37 -9.61
N THR A 384 21.36 17.55 -9.39
CA THR A 384 21.71 18.04 -8.05
C THR A 384 20.54 18.00 -7.08
N GLY A 385 20.78 17.40 -5.91
CA GLY A 385 19.81 17.33 -4.83
C GLY A 385 19.30 18.72 -4.46
N ALA A 386 18.00 18.93 -4.61
CA ALA A 386 17.33 20.13 -4.10
C ALA A 386 17.08 20.00 -2.59
N THR A 387 16.82 21.11 -1.92
CA THR A 387 16.25 21.10 -0.57
C THR A 387 14.88 20.43 -0.61
N TYR A 388 14.80 19.15 -0.24
CA TYR A 388 13.53 18.44 -0.21
C TYR A 388 12.78 18.70 1.10
N ALA A 389 11.45 18.78 0.99
CA ALA A 389 10.53 19.16 2.06
C ALA A 389 10.82 20.52 2.73
N ALA A 390 11.27 21.52 1.95
CA ALA A 390 11.60 22.86 2.44
C ALA A 390 10.51 23.92 2.23
N GLY A 391 9.43 23.61 1.49
CA GLY A 391 8.28 24.51 1.33
C GLY A 391 7.67 24.81 2.70
N SER A 392 7.19 26.04 2.96
CA SER A 392 6.80 26.49 4.32
C SER A 392 5.61 25.77 4.95
N ASP A 393 4.89 24.98 4.16
CA ASP A 393 3.73 24.20 4.54
C ASP A 393 3.79 22.77 3.98
N GLU A 394 4.97 22.25 3.62
CA GLU A 394 5.10 20.94 2.92
C GLU A 394 4.24 19.85 3.58
N TRP A 395 4.44 19.60 4.87
CA TRP A 395 3.75 18.56 5.64
C TRP A 395 2.34 18.95 6.13
N LEU A 396 1.92 20.18 5.86
CA LEU A 396 0.61 20.72 6.25
C LEU A 396 -0.19 21.21 5.02
N LYS A 397 0.30 20.92 3.81
CA LYS A 397 -0.23 21.47 2.57
C LYS A 397 -1.69 21.10 2.40
N LEU A 398 -2.49 22.07 2.00
CA LEU A 398 -3.89 21.82 1.66
C LEU A 398 -3.98 21.19 0.28
N GLY A 399 -4.97 20.31 0.08
CA GLY A 399 -5.23 19.76 -1.24
C GLY A 399 -5.62 20.88 -2.20
N PHE A 400 -5.13 20.81 -3.42
CA PHE A 400 -5.40 21.81 -4.46
C PHE A 400 -5.67 21.13 -5.79
N THR A 401 -6.45 21.79 -6.65
CA THR A 401 -6.61 21.35 -8.03
C THR A 401 -5.50 21.98 -8.87
N ASP A 402 -4.68 21.14 -9.48
CA ASP A 402 -3.63 21.58 -10.41
C ASP A 402 -4.28 22.36 -11.55
N PRO A 403 -3.99 23.66 -11.72
CA PRO A 403 -4.65 24.51 -12.70
C PRO A 403 -4.30 24.13 -14.15
N SER A 404 -3.19 23.41 -14.36
CA SER A 404 -2.74 23.00 -15.69
C SER A 404 -3.41 21.70 -16.15
N THR A 405 -3.64 20.77 -15.22
CA THR A 405 -4.19 19.44 -15.53
C THR A 405 -5.63 19.25 -15.08
N GLY A 406 -6.18 20.16 -14.27
CA GLY A 406 -7.48 20.03 -13.62
C GLY A 406 -7.55 18.89 -12.60
N THR A 407 -6.42 18.26 -12.27
CA THR A 407 -6.37 17.10 -11.39
C THR A 407 -6.27 17.53 -9.93
N LEU A 408 -7.08 16.94 -9.06
CA LEU A 408 -6.96 17.15 -7.61
C LEU A 408 -5.67 16.50 -7.11
N ARG A 409 -4.81 17.29 -6.49
CA ARG A 409 -3.64 16.84 -5.74
C ARG A 409 -4.04 16.71 -4.27
N PRO A 410 -3.94 15.52 -3.67
CA PRO A 410 -4.26 15.37 -2.25
C PRO A 410 -3.27 16.20 -1.44
N GLY A 411 -3.78 16.96 -0.48
CA GLY A 411 -2.97 17.55 0.57
C GLY A 411 -3.05 16.69 1.82
N GLN A 412 -2.48 17.19 2.91
CA GLN A 412 -2.54 16.55 4.21
C GLN A 412 -4.00 16.30 4.63
N PRO A 413 -4.44 15.02 4.76
CA PRO A 413 -5.81 14.73 5.16
C PRO A 413 -6.01 15.04 6.64
N TRP A 414 -7.21 15.50 6.97
CA TRP A 414 -7.62 15.80 8.34
C TRP A 414 -8.91 15.04 8.65
N GLU A 415 -9.12 14.69 9.93
CA GLU A 415 -10.41 14.15 10.36
C GLU A 415 -11.57 15.13 10.10
N GLY A 416 -12.80 14.61 10.20
CA GLY A 416 -14.01 15.42 10.18
C GLY A 416 -14.18 16.26 11.44
N TYR A 417 -15.26 17.05 11.47
CA TYR A 417 -15.63 17.87 12.61
C TYR A 417 -16.67 17.15 13.49
N GLY A 418 -16.82 17.60 14.74
CA GLY A 418 -17.89 17.13 15.63
C GLY A 418 -17.76 15.64 15.97
N LEU A 419 -18.72 14.85 15.49
CA LEU A 419 -18.82 13.40 15.73
C LEU A 419 -18.12 12.57 14.65
N ASP A 420 -17.67 13.18 13.56
CA ASP A 420 -16.93 12.53 12.47
C ASP A 420 -15.42 12.45 12.77
N LYS A 421 -15.09 12.12 14.02
CA LYS A 421 -13.70 11.98 14.49
C LYS A 421 -13.11 10.63 14.10
N SER A 422 -11.80 10.61 13.87
CA SER A 422 -11.05 9.40 13.59
C SER A 422 -10.89 8.51 14.83
N VAL A 423 -10.81 9.13 16.02
CA VAL A 423 -10.76 8.48 17.33
C VAL A 423 -11.96 8.94 18.17
N CYS A 424 -12.70 7.96 18.70
CA CYS A 424 -13.96 8.22 19.41
C CYS A 424 -13.88 8.00 20.92
N PHE A 425 -12.84 7.32 21.40
CA PHE A 425 -12.81 6.79 22.76
C PHE A 425 -11.50 7.13 23.48
N ASN A 426 -11.62 7.30 24.80
CA ASN A 426 -10.51 7.63 25.70
C ASN A 426 -9.37 6.60 25.69
N THR A 427 -9.63 5.38 25.28
CA THR A 427 -8.56 4.41 25.05
C THR A 427 -8.95 3.64 23.82
N GLN A 428 -8.28 3.95 22.71
CA GLN A 428 -8.58 3.38 21.42
C GLN A 428 -7.27 3.05 20.72
N THR A 429 -7.18 1.79 20.28
CA THR A 429 -6.17 1.36 19.32
C THR A 429 -6.80 1.38 17.94
N SER A 430 -6.30 2.27 17.09
CA SER A 430 -6.66 2.32 15.68
C SER A 430 -5.61 1.59 14.85
N ALA A 431 -5.87 1.37 13.57
CA ALA A 431 -4.90 0.77 12.68
C ALA A 431 -4.94 1.31 11.26
N VAL A 432 -3.80 1.24 10.60
CA VAL A 432 -3.67 1.27 9.14
C VAL A 432 -3.31 -0.15 8.70
N ILE A 433 -4.06 -0.68 7.74
CA ILE A 433 -3.73 -1.94 7.05
C ILE A 433 -3.29 -1.56 5.65
N ALA A 434 -1.98 -1.57 5.42
CA ALA A 434 -1.38 -1.30 4.12
C ALA A 434 -1.36 -2.57 3.26
N LEU A 435 -1.90 -2.49 2.05
CA LEU A 435 -1.81 -3.55 1.04
C LEU A 435 -0.95 -3.05 -0.12
N THR A 436 0.22 -3.66 -0.35
CA THR A 436 1.18 -3.23 -1.37
C THR A 436 1.78 -4.39 -2.16
N ALA A 437 2.14 -4.13 -3.42
CA ALA A 437 2.82 -5.09 -4.31
C ALA A 437 4.34 -4.97 -4.30
N GLY A 438 4.93 -4.24 -3.35
CA GLY A 438 6.32 -4.47 -2.96
C GLY A 438 7.01 -3.29 -2.28
N ARG A 439 8.35 -3.34 -2.28
CA ARG A 439 9.18 -2.38 -1.53
C ARG A 439 8.81 -0.91 -1.84
N PRO A 440 8.73 -0.03 -0.82
CA PRO A 440 8.49 1.39 -1.04
C PRO A 440 9.60 2.03 -1.89
N TYR A 441 9.26 3.09 -2.62
CA TYR A 441 10.22 3.87 -3.39
C TYR A 441 9.65 5.28 -3.67
N TYR A 442 10.54 6.27 -3.71
CA TYR A 442 10.23 7.70 -3.58
C TYR A 442 9.43 8.02 -2.30
N ASP A 443 9.98 7.66 -1.13
CA ASP A 443 9.18 7.59 0.11
C ASP A 443 9.95 8.02 1.38
N ASN A 444 10.56 9.20 1.36
CA ASN A 444 11.54 9.60 2.37
C ASN A 444 11.48 11.08 2.77
N SER A 445 10.44 11.80 2.37
CA SER A 445 10.33 13.24 2.63
C SER A 445 9.70 13.61 3.98
N VAL A 446 9.47 12.65 4.87
CA VAL A 446 8.78 12.84 6.17
C VAL A 446 9.63 13.61 7.21
N PRO A 447 9.04 14.33 8.19
CA PRO A 447 9.78 15.16 9.16
C PRO A 447 10.43 14.34 10.29
N ILE A 448 11.32 13.41 9.94
CA ILE A 448 11.86 12.39 10.83
C ILE A 448 12.57 12.94 12.07
N THR A 449 13.37 14.00 11.92
CA THR A 449 14.11 14.60 13.03
C THR A 449 13.18 15.07 14.14
N ARG A 450 12.03 15.64 13.77
CA ARG A 450 11.02 16.10 14.72
C ARG A 450 10.27 14.94 15.36
N MET A 451 9.89 13.92 14.58
CA MET A 451 9.24 12.71 15.10
C MET A 451 10.11 12.01 16.16
N MET A 452 11.40 11.82 15.87
CA MET A 452 12.35 11.20 16.77
C MET A 452 12.62 12.04 18.03
N ALA A 453 12.74 13.36 17.89
CA ALA A 453 12.90 14.26 19.03
C ALA A 453 11.71 14.16 20.01
N LEU A 454 10.49 14.13 19.48
CA LEU A 454 9.28 13.93 20.28
C LEU A 454 9.34 12.57 20.98
N LEU A 455 9.59 11.47 20.26
CA LEU A 455 9.63 10.12 20.85
C LEU A 455 10.68 9.97 21.96
N LYS A 456 11.87 10.53 21.77
CA LYS A 456 12.91 10.55 22.80
C LYS A 456 12.48 11.29 24.05
N ALA A 457 11.78 12.42 23.91
CA ALA A 457 11.29 13.20 25.05
C ALA A 457 10.31 12.40 25.93
N ASP A 458 9.55 11.48 25.33
CA ASP A 458 8.60 10.61 26.05
C ASP A 458 9.26 9.32 26.56
N GLY A 459 10.56 9.13 26.32
CA GLY A 459 11.27 7.91 26.72
C GLY A 459 10.78 6.66 25.97
N ALA A 460 10.42 6.81 24.69
CA ALA A 460 10.00 5.70 23.85
C ALA A 460 11.05 4.57 23.82
N ARG A 461 10.59 3.32 23.65
CA ARG A 461 11.43 2.12 23.69
C ARG A 461 11.17 1.22 22.51
N HIS A 462 12.23 0.59 22.02
CA HIS A 462 12.15 -0.48 21.04
C HIS A 462 11.43 -1.71 21.62
N PRO A 463 10.99 -2.66 20.78
CA PRO A 463 10.34 -3.89 21.23
C PRO A 463 11.16 -4.71 22.24
N ASP A 464 12.50 -4.61 22.19
CA ASP A 464 13.41 -5.26 23.13
C ASP A 464 13.53 -4.53 24.49
N GLY A 465 12.82 -3.42 24.67
CA GLY A 465 12.81 -2.59 25.88
C GLY A 465 13.93 -1.56 25.96
N THR A 466 14.86 -1.52 25.01
CA THR A 466 15.91 -0.50 24.96
C THR A 466 15.33 0.88 24.63
N LEU A 467 15.94 1.94 25.17
CA LEU A 467 15.50 3.32 24.90
C LEU A 467 15.79 3.69 23.44
N LEU A 468 14.83 4.35 22.80
CA LEU A 468 15.03 4.96 21.50
C LEU A 468 16.16 5.99 21.58
N ARG A 469 17.13 5.85 20.67
CA ARG A 469 18.21 6.82 20.47
C ARG A 469 18.04 7.47 19.10
N PHE A 470 18.46 8.72 18.98
CA PHE A 470 18.50 9.44 17.71
C PHE A 470 19.48 10.59 17.83
N ASP A 471 20.54 10.57 17.04
CA ASP A 471 21.53 11.64 16.97
C ASP A 471 21.64 12.13 15.52
N PRO A 472 20.99 13.26 15.18
CA PRO A 472 20.97 13.77 13.82
C PRO A 472 22.29 14.42 13.39
N VAL A 473 23.29 14.54 14.28
CA VAL A 473 24.57 15.19 13.99
C VAL A 473 25.38 14.36 13.00
N ASN A 474 25.88 15.00 11.94
CA ASN A 474 26.79 14.43 10.94
C ASN A 474 26.36 13.03 10.42
N PRO A 475 25.13 12.89 9.90
CA PRO A 475 24.49 11.59 9.69
C PRO A 475 25.26 10.65 8.76
N GLU A 476 26.05 11.19 7.82
CA GLU A 476 26.90 10.40 6.90
C GLU A 476 28.04 9.64 7.59
N THR A 477 28.50 10.14 8.74
CA THR A 477 29.69 9.62 9.42
C THR A 477 29.41 9.14 10.84
N ASN A 478 28.23 9.46 11.37
CA ASN A 478 27.80 9.02 12.68
C ASN A 478 27.32 7.56 12.59
N PRO A 479 28.02 6.58 13.19
CA PRO A 479 27.57 5.19 13.19
C PRO A 479 26.36 4.96 14.10
N ASP A 480 26.03 5.93 14.96
CA ASP A 480 25.01 5.86 15.99
C ASP A 480 23.90 6.90 15.77
N VAL A 481 23.55 7.19 14.50
CA VAL A 481 22.41 8.10 14.17
C VAL A 481 21.11 7.67 14.86
N GLY A 482 20.98 6.38 15.20
CA GLY A 482 19.82 5.82 15.87
C GLY A 482 18.59 5.79 14.95
N GLY A 483 17.41 5.93 15.55
CA GLY A 483 16.14 5.74 14.88
C GLY A 483 15.68 4.28 14.89
N VAL A 484 14.80 3.95 13.97
CA VAL A 484 14.14 2.66 13.88
C VAL A 484 14.64 1.93 12.64
N ASN A 485 15.14 0.71 12.83
CA ASN A 485 15.47 -0.22 11.75
C ASN A 485 15.54 -1.62 12.37
N TYR A 486 14.63 -2.50 11.96
CA TYR A 486 14.50 -3.87 12.49
C TYR A 486 14.77 -4.94 11.45
N CYS A 487 15.38 -4.59 10.31
CA CYS A 487 15.51 -5.51 9.20
C CYS A 487 16.35 -6.74 9.56
N ASP A 488 17.34 -6.55 10.42
CA ASP A 488 18.18 -7.62 10.99
C ASP A 488 17.44 -8.62 11.90
N GLN A 489 16.15 -8.41 12.15
CA GLN A 489 15.31 -9.33 12.92
C GLN A 489 14.64 -10.40 12.05
N PHE A 490 14.65 -10.25 10.71
CA PHE A 490 13.94 -11.13 9.80
C PHE A 490 14.88 -12.09 9.07
N GLU A 491 14.37 -13.27 8.74
CA GLU A 491 15.07 -14.27 7.93
C GLU A 491 14.91 -13.95 6.44
N ARG A 492 16.03 -13.90 5.72
CA ARG A 492 16.12 -13.79 4.27
C ARG A 492 15.85 -15.13 3.60
N ASP A 493 16.40 -16.21 4.18
CA ASP A 493 16.21 -17.56 3.70
C ASP A 493 15.81 -18.47 4.88
N PRO A 494 14.57 -18.98 4.89
CA PRO A 494 14.08 -19.82 5.98
C PRO A 494 14.76 -21.21 6.03
N VAL A 495 15.44 -21.63 4.96
CA VAL A 495 16.15 -22.93 4.92
C VAL A 495 17.52 -22.81 5.58
N THR A 496 18.24 -21.73 5.31
CA THR A 496 19.58 -21.48 5.87
C THR A 496 19.54 -20.68 7.17
N HIS A 497 18.39 -20.13 7.55
CA HIS A 497 18.21 -19.14 8.62
C HIS A 497 19.14 -17.92 8.46
N GLU A 498 19.53 -17.60 7.22
CA GLU A 498 20.26 -16.36 6.92
C GLU A 498 19.35 -15.19 7.27
N LYS A 499 19.84 -14.25 8.08
CA LYS A 499 19.12 -13.03 8.42
C LYS A 499 19.45 -11.92 7.45
N TYR A 500 18.50 -11.02 7.25
CA TYR A 500 18.82 -9.71 6.69
C TYR A 500 19.77 -8.95 7.62
N THR A 501 20.36 -7.90 7.08
CA THR A 501 21.14 -6.89 7.80
C THR A 501 20.36 -5.58 7.82
N LYS A 502 20.72 -4.66 8.73
CA LYS A 502 20.15 -3.30 8.71
C LYS A 502 20.35 -2.60 7.37
N ALA A 503 21.49 -2.85 6.72
CA ALA A 503 21.84 -2.27 5.42
C ALA A 503 20.90 -2.74 4.29
N ASP A 504 20.24 -3.90 4.42
CA ASP A 504 19.25 -4.36 3.43
C ASP A 504 18.02 -3.44 3.38
N CYS A 505 17.81 -2.64 4.42
CA CYS A 505 16.79 -1.61 4.49
C CYS A 505 17.27 -0.21 4.15
N ASP A 506 18.58 -0.01 3.92
CA ASP A 506 19.17 1.26 3.51
C ASP A 506 19.34 1.36 1.98
N TYR A 507 18.45 0.71 1.23
CA TYR A 507 18.50 0.76 -0.22
C TYR A 507 18.25 2.19 -0.72
N ILE A 508 19.12 2.63 -1.63
CA ILE A 508 19.03 3.93 -2.31
C ILE A 508 18.55 3.78 -3.76
N ASP A 509 18.50 2.55 -4.25
CA ASP A 509 18.06 2.28 -5.62
C ASP A 509 16.60 2.65 -5.78
N TRP A 510 16.35 3.67 -6.58
CA TRP A 510 15.02 4.21 -6.90
C TRP A 510 14.24 4.76 -5.69
N ASN A 511 14.86 4.86 -4.50
CA ASN A 511 14.22 5.41 -3.31
C ASN A 511 14.78 6.79 -2.97
N TRP A 512 14.33 7.79 -3.73
CA TRP A 512 14.80 9.18 -3.62
C TRP A 512 13.70 10.08 -3.06
N PRO A 513 14.04 11.04 -2.18
CA PRO A 513 15.37 11.34 -1.67
C PRO A 513 15.85 10.25 -0.70
N ALA A 514 17.15 10.02 -0.55
CA ALA A 514 17.65 9.08 0.45
C ALA A 514 18.03 9.84 1.74
N GLY A 515 17.84 9.23 2.90
CA GLY A 515 18.45 9.71 4.13
C GLY A 515 19.98 9.54 4.11
N LEU A 516 20.70 10.41 4.83
CA LEU A 516 22.15 10.24 5.03
C LEU A 516 22.52 9.37 6.22
N GLY A 517 21.55 8.98 7.06
CA GLY A 517 21.79 8.23 8.28
C GLY A 517 22.39 6.85 8.00
N VAL A 518 23.61 6.59 8.45
CA VAL A 518 24.21 5.25 8.35
C VAL A 518 23.39 4.26 9.18
N GLY A 519 22.85 3.21 8.56
CA GLY A 519 22.00 2.22 9.24
C GLY A 519 20.54 2.65 9.38
N ASN A 520 20.15 3.82 8.88
CA ASN A 520 18.77 4.31 8.83
C ASN A 520 18.60 5.36 7.71
N LYS A 521 18.66 4.91 6.45
CA LYS A 521 18.51 5.80 5.28
C LYS A 521 17.07 5.97 4.82
N ASN A 522 16.16 5.16 5.34
CA ASN A 522 14.78 5.06 4.87
C ASN A 522 13.84 5.13 6.08
N PHE A 523 12.86 6.03 6.07
CA PHE A 523 12.18 6.49 7.30
C PHE A 523 10.76 5.92 7.49
N MET A 524 10.36 4.92 6.71
CA MET A 524 8.98 4.43 6.70
C MET A 524 8.61 3.70 8.00
N ASP A 525 9.54 2.95 8.57
CA ASP A 525 9.38 2.25 9.84
C ASP A 525 9.47 3.19 11.03
N ASP A 526 10.30 4.23 10.94
CA ASP A 526 10.30 5.35 11.89
C ASP A 526 8.91 6.03 11.99
N VAL A 527 8.23 6.26 10.86
CA VAL A 527 6.86 6.81 10.85
C VAL A 527 5.90 5.86 11.56
N ALA A 528 5.92 4.57 11.20
CA ALA A 528 5.05 3.58 11.84
C ALA A 528 5.31 3.46 13.35
N PHE A 529 6.58 3.57 13.76
CA PHE A 529 6.96 3.62 15.16
C PHE A 529 6.38 4.86 15.85
N PHE A 530 6.49 6.03 15.24
CA PHE A 530 5.91 7.27 15.76
C PHE A 530 4.41 7.13 16.00
N LEU A 531 3.65 6.65 15.00
CA LEU A 531 2.21 6.48 15.08
C LEU A 531 1.73 5.51 16.17
N SER A 532 2.53 4.48 16.46
CA SER A 532 2.20 3.45 17.45
C SER A 532 2.64 3.77 18.87
N HIS A 533 3.51 4.78 19.05
CA HIS A 533 4.09 5.17 20.34
C HIS A 533 3.70 6.58 20.80
N LYS A 534 3.16 7.42 19.91
CA LYS A 534 2.64 8.73 20.26
C LYS A 534 1.14 8.75 20.39
N ASP A 535 0.68 9.40 21.45
CA ASP A 535 -0.71 9.80 21.54
C ASP A 535 -0.98 10.98 20.61
N LEU A 536 -1.83 10.75 19.61
CA LEU A 536 -2.18 11.73 18.59
C LEU A 536 -3.40 12.58 19.01
N ARG A 537 -3.90 12.48 20.24
CA ARG A 537 -5.15 13.11 20.69
C ARG A 537 -5.00 13.75 22.07
N TRP A 538 -4.72 15.05 22.13
CA TRP A 538 -4.71 15.75 23.42
C TRP A 538 -6.11 16.20 23.86
N ASP A 539 -7.09 16.13 22.97
CA ASP A 539 -8.49 16.45 23.25
C ASP A 539 -9.23 15.34 24.03
N LEU A 540 -8.65 14.15 24.14
CA LEU A 540 -9.24 13.00 24.80
C LEU A 540 -8.36 12.54 25.98
N PRO A 541 -8.96 12.14 27.12
CA PRO A 541 -8.20 11.52 28.19
C PRO A 541 -7.80 10.08 27.82
N GLY A 542 -6.82 9.52 28.52
CA GLY A 542 -6.35 8.14 28.33
C GLY A 542 -5.22 8.06 27.30
N SER A 543 -5.10 6.93 26.59
CA SER A 543 -4.04 6.73 25.58
C SER A 543 -4.58 6.23 24.25
N GLN A 544 -4.18 6.89 23.17
CA GLN A 544 -4.52 6.51 21.80
C GLN A 544 -3.25 6.08 21.04
N SER A 545 -3.39 5.08 20.17
CA SER A 545 -2.30 4.62 19.31
C SER A 545 -2.82 4.18 17.95
N VAL A 546 -1.98 4.27 16.92
CA VAL A 546 -2.26 3.79 15.58
C VAL A 546 -1.26 2.70 15.22
N ARG A 547 -1.76 1.48 15.03
CA ARG A 547 -0.93 0.33 14.62
C ARG A 547 -0.80 0.27 13.11
N THR A 548 0.31 -0.27 12.61
CA THR A 548 0.52 -0.47 11.17
C THR A 548 0.66 -1.95 10.86
N PHE A 549 -0.28 -2.50 10.11
CA PHE A 549 -0.19 -3.83 9.52
C PHE A 549 0.17 -3.69 8.04
N VAL A 550 0.95 -4.64 7.53
CA VAL A 550 1.38 -4.62 6.13
C VAL A 550 1.10 -5.97 5.50
N VAL A 551 0.43 -5.97 4.35
CA VAL A 551 0.18 -7.13 3.52
C VAL A 551 0.92 -6.94 2.19
N GLY A 552 2.00 -7.69 2.01
CA GLY A 552 2.78 -7.73 0.77
C GLY A 552 2.19 -8.75 -0.20
N TYR A 553 1.70 -8.30 -1.36
CA TYR A 553 1.18 -9.18 -2.40
C TYR A 553 2.26 -9.50 -3.44
N GLY A 554 2.80 -10.73 -3.37
CA GLY A 554 3.92 -11.18 -4.20
C GLY A 554 5.28 -10.59 -3.82
N ASP A 555 5.41 -9.99 -2.63
CA ASP A 555 6.65 -9.36 -2.14
C ASP A 555 6.82 -9.59 -0.63
N SER A 556 8.07 -9.71 -0.19
CA SER A 556 8.44 -9.87 1.22
C SER A 556 9.65 -9.02 1.61
N SER A 557 9.67 -7.76 1.16
CA SER A 557 10.74 -6.82 1.47
C SER A 557 10.99 -6.71 2.98
N PRO A 558 12.25 -6.75 3.45
CA PRO A 558 12.57 -6.57 4.88
C PRO A 558 12.12 -5.22 5.41
N MET A 559 12.06 -4.19 4.55
CA MET A 559 11.56 -2.87 4.93
C MET A 559 10.06 -2.91 5.30
N LEU A 560 9.24 -3.61 4.52
CA LEU A 560 7.81 -3.78 4.83
C LEU A 560 7.59 -4.54 6.15
N GLN A 561 8.47 -5.51 6.43
CA GLN A 561 8.48 -6.24 7.70
C GLN A 561 8.87 -5.32 8.87
N SER A 562 9.91 -4.49 8.69
CA SER A 562 10.34 -3.49 9.67
C SER A 562 9.23 -2.49 9.99
N VAL A 563 8.55 -1.96 8.96
CA VAL A 563 7.39 -1.04 9.10
C VAL A 563 6.29 -1.67 9.95
N ALA A 564 5.92 -2.93 9.67
CA ALA A 564 4.87 -3.61 10.41
C ALA A 564 5.26 -3.84 11.88
N LEU A 565 6.50 -4.26 12.14
CA LEU A 565 7.01 -4.47 13.50
C LEU A 565 7.08 -3.16 14.28
N ALA A 566 7.62 -2.11 13.65
CA ALA A 566 7.71 -0.77 14.21
C ALA A 566 6.35 -0.19 14.57
N GLY A 567 5.34 -0.41 13.72
CA GLY A 567 3.95 -0.05 13.96
C GLY A 567 3.21 -0.94 14.95
N ARG A 568 3.88 -1.85 15.67
CA ARG A 568 3.26 -2.85 16.57
C ARG A 568 2.18 -3.70 15.88
N GLY A 569 2.25 -3.86 14.56
CA GLY A 569 1.36 -4.70 13.77
C GLY A 569 2.03 -6.02 13.42
N GLN A 570 1.64 -6.57 12.26
CA GLN A 570 2.21 -7.79 11.71
C GLN A 570 2.33 -7.65 10.19
N PHE A 571 3.38 -8.25 9.64
CA PHE A 571 3.55 -8.42 8.22
C PHE A 571 2.92 -9.74 7.77
N TYR A 572 2.23 -9.71 6.64
CA TYR A 572 1.70 -10.88 5.98
C TYR A 572 2.17 -10.89 4.52
N ARG A 573 2.72 -12.02 4.08
CA ARG A 573 2.94 -12.28 2.65
C ARG A 573 1.72 -13.02 2.10
N ALA A 574 1.27 -12.62 0.92
CA ALA A 574 0.28 -13.36 0.15
C ALA A 574 0.75 -13.51 -1.29
N ASP A 575 0.66 -14.71 -1.84
CA ASP A 575 1.04 -15.02 -3.23
C ASP A 575 -0.18 -15.46 -4.07
N SER A 576 -1.36 -15.56 -3.45
CA SER A 576 -2.62 -15.88 -4.12
C SER A 576 -3.80 -15.01 -3.64
N PRO A 577 -4.91 -14.95 -4.40
CA PRO A 577 -6.12 -14.24 -3.99
C PRO A 577 -6.69 -14.66 -2.63
N ASP A 578 -6.75 -15.97 -2.37
CA ASP A 578 -7.32 -16.51 -1.14
C ASP A 578 -6.43 -16.16 0.07
N GLU A 579 -5.11 -16.26 -0.10
CA GLU A 579 -4.14 -15.82 0.91
C GLU A 579 -4.24 -14.31 1.16
N LEU A 580 -4.42 -13.50 0.12
CA LEU A 580 -4.53 -12.05 0.27
C LEU A 580 -5.74 -11.67 1.11
N LYS A 581 -6.90 -12.27 0.83
CA LYS A 581 -8.11 -12.09 1.64
C LYS A 581 -7.90 -12.57 3.07
N ALA A 582 -7.30 -13.74 3.26
CA ALA A 582 -7.02 -14.29 4.58
C ALA A 582 -6.06 -13.41 5.40
N ALA A 583 -5.03 -12.84 4.76
CA ALA A 583 -4.09 -11.91 5.36
C ALA A 583 -4.79 -10.63 5.84
N LEU A 584 -5.64 -10.03 5.00
CA LEU A 584 -6.42 -8.84 5.37
C LEU A 584 -7.38 -9.11 6.55
N LEU A 585 -8.07 -10.26 6.54
CA LEU A 585 -8.94 -10.68 7.66
C LEU A 585 -8.13 -10.93 8.94
N SER A 586 -6.94 -11.52 8.82
CA SER A 586 -6.05 -11.79 9.95
C SER A 586 -5.53 -10.48 10.57
N ALA A 587 -5.09 -9.54 9.75
CA ALA A 587 -4.69 -8.20 10.19
C ALA A 587 -5.84 -7.51 10.93
N LEU A 588 -7.06 -7.55 10.37
CA LEU A 588 -8.24 -6.97 10.99
C LEU A 588 -8.60 -7.62 12.33
N ALA A 589 -8.52 -8.95 12.42
CA ALA A 589 -8.77 -9.67 13.67
C ALA A 589 -7.77 -9.24 14.77
N LYS A 590 -6.50 -9.07 14.40
CA LYS A 590 -5.44 -8.59 15.31
C LYS A 590 -5.61 -7.13 15.73
N CYS A 591 -6.30 -6.29 14.94
CA CYS A 591 -6.65 -4.93 15.34
C CYS A 591 -7.60 -4.89 16.54
N ARG A 592 -8.44 -5.93 16.72
CA ARG A 592 -9.43 -6.02 17.80
C ARG A 592 -8.84 -6.57 19.10
N ALA A 593 -7.67 -7.20 19.04
CA ALA A 593 -7.01 -7.72 20.21
C ALA A 593 -6.41 -6.57 21.03
N PRO A 594 -6.59 -6.55 22.38
CA PRO A 594 -5.98 -5.53 23.22
C PRO A 594 -4.46 -5.54 23.07
N ALA A 595 -3.86 -4.34 23.04
CA ALA A 595 -2.41 -4.15 22.94
C ALA A 595 -1.72 -4.75 24.19
N GLY A 596 -1.36 -6.02 24.14
CA GLY A 596 -0.80 -6.76 25.27
C GLY A 596 -0.95 -8.28 25.16
N SER A 597 -1.83 -8.79 24.29
CA SER A 597 -1.83 -10.21 23.93
C SER A 597 -0.72 -10.47 22.92
N VAL A 598 0.51 -10.61 23.41
CA VAL A 598 1.61 -11.20 22.64
C VAL A 598 1.21 -12.65 22.32
N PRO A 599 1.41 -13.15 21.08
CA PRO A 599 1.27 -14.59 20.79
C PRO A 599 2.26 -15.45 21.58
#